data_AF-A0A372J043-F1
#
_entry.id   AF-A0A372J043-F1
#
_cell.length_a   1.000
_cell.length_b   1.000
_cell.length_c   1.000
_cell.angle_alpha   90.00
_cell.angle_beta   90.00
_cell.angle_gamma   90.00
#
_symmetry.space_group_name_H-M   'P 1'
#
loop_
_entity.id
_entity.type
_entity.pdbx_description
1 polymer ?
#
loop_
_entity_poly.entity_id
_entity_poly.type
_entity_poly.pdbx_seq_one_letter_code
_entity_poly.pdbx_strand_id
1 'polypeptide(L)'
;MTAEPNDAIATAARIRSGEISVREVVEEAIRRIEKYDPGLNAVVATRFDEALAEVDRGLPDGPLRGVPTLVKDLDADVAGLPRTGGSRLFAEARATRDSEVVARYRRAGMVVLGMTNSPELGKNASTEPVLHGPARNPWNPAYSTGGSSGGSAAAVAAGMVPVAHGSDGGGSIRIPASMCGLFGLKPSRGRVPTWPYSGALASPVTAHHAVTRTVRDSALLLDIVAGPVPGDALGAPTPDRSFLEQVARPPGRLRIGWATAVPGGIPVHPDCAAAVERAATVCRDLGHAVAEVTLDYDPAQVMAASGTIMAASLVSTVDRRSAELGRQLRDDDLEPFTRVLLEHGRTISGVQVVEALRAAQEAGWRLGRQFADHDLLLLPTVAQPVPLLGTLDTTRPETIYEHGTTFSLCTSVFNVTGLPAMSVPFGTDGAGLPVGAQFVTDLGGEGLLLRLAGQLEQAAPWPLQAPGYAQG
;
A
#
# COMPACT_ATOMS: atom_id res chain seq x y z
N MET A 1 -9.93 -28.10 14.90
CA MET A 1 -10.14 -26.69 15.30
C MET A 1 -8.82 -25.99 15.09
N THR A 2 -8.65 -25.33 13.94
CA THR A 2 -7.57 -24.37 13.75
C THR A 2 -7.81 -23.21 14.71
N ALA A 3 -6.81 -22.79 15.48
CA ALA A 3 -6.92 -21.61 16.34
C ALA A 3 -7.42 -20.43 15.48
N GLU A 4 -8.36 -19.64 15.99
CA GLU A 4 -8.82 -18.45 15.25
C GLU A 4 -7.63 -17.53 14.97
N PRO A 5 -7.53 -16.94 13.76
CA PRO A 5 -6.45 -16.02 13.42
C PRO A 5 -6.43 -14.84 14.41
N ASN A 6 -5.28 -14.50 14.98
CA ASN A 6 -5.15 -13.27 15.77
C ASN A 6 -5.01 -12.03 14.86
N ASP A 7 -6.10 -11.70 14.17
CA ASP A 7 -6.24 -10.56 13.26
C ASP A 7 -7.12 -9.44 13.87
N ALA A 8 -7.32 -8.34 13.15
CA ALA A 8 -8.06 -7.18 13.68
C ALA A 8 -9.52 -7.53 14.01
N ILE A 9 -10.19 -8.29 13.14
CA ILE A 9 -11.58 -8.72 13.37
C ILE A 9 -11.70 -9.62 14.60
N ALA A 10 -10.80 -10.60 14.74
CA ALA A 10 -10.78 -11.48 15.92
C ALA A 10 -10.48 -10.70 17.20
N THR A 11 -9.51 -9.77 17.16
CA THR A 11 -9.18 -8.88 18.30
C THR A 11 -10.43 -8.09 18.74
N ALA A 12 -11.14 -7.46 17.81
CA ALA A 12 -12.35 -6.72 18.11
C ALA A 12 -13.48 -7.62 18.66
N ALA A 13 -13.59 -8.86 18.19
CA ALA A 13 -14.57 -9.82 18.70
C ALA A 13 -14.28 -10.24 20.15
N ARG A 14 -13.01 -10.52 20.47
CA ARG A 14 -12.57 -10.86 21.83
C ARG A 14 -12.81 -9.69 22.81
N ILE A 15 -12.52 -8.46 22.38
CA ILE A 15 -12.86 -7.25 23.14
C ILE A 15 -14.38 -7.16 23.40
N ARG A 16 -15.21 -7.33 22.36
CA ARG A 16 -16.68 -7.26 22.50
C ARG A 16 -17.25 -8.33 23.42
N SER A 17 -16.66 -9.53 23.41
CA SER A 17 -17.07 -10.63 24.29
C SER A 17 -16.63 -10.47 25.74
N GLY A 18 -15.72 -9.52 26.03
CA GLY A 18 -15.13 -9.32 27.34
C GLY A 18 -14.01 -10.30 27.69
N GLU A 19 -13.54 -11.11 26.72
CA GLU A 19 -12.40 -12.03 26.91
C GLU A 19 -11.09 -11.28 27.20
N ILE A 20 -10.90 -10.15 26.52
CA ILE A 20 -9.76 -9.24 26.70
C ILE A 20 -10.27 -7.81 26.75
N SER A 21 -9.61 -6.93 27.50
CA SER A 21 -9.96 -5.50 27.54
C SER A 21 -9.27 -4.72 26.42
N VAL A 22 -9.85 -3.56 26.06
CA VAL A 22 -9.22 -2.62 25.13
C VAL A 22 -7.83 -2.19 25.61
N ARG A 23 -7.70 -1.92 26.92
CA ARG A 23 -6.46 -1.44 27.51
C ARG A 23 -5.35 -2.48 27.40
N GLU A 24 -5.64 -3.75 27.71
CA GLU A 24 -4.67 -4.85 27.55
C GLU A 24 -4.18 -5.00 26.10
N VAL A 25 -5.09 -4.88 25.13
CA VAL A 25 -4.74 -4.97 23.70
C VAL A 25 -3.83 -3.82 23.28
N VAL A 26 -4.14 -2.59 23.68
CA VAL A 26 -3.36 -1.40 23.33
C VAL A 26 -1.99 -1.43 24.02
N GLU A 27 -1.93 -1.80 25.30
CA GLU A 27 -0.67 -1.94 26.04
C GLU A 27 0.22 -3.06 25.48
N GLU A 28 -0.35 -4.19 25.04
CA GLU A 28 0.41 -5.24 24.34
C GLU A 28 0.99 -4.72 23.02
N ALA A 29 0.21 -4.00 22.22
CA ALA A 29 0.71 -3.42 20.96
C ALA A 29 1.83 -2.40 21.20
N ILE A 30 1.71 -1.55 22.23
CA ILE A 30 2.77 -0.62 22.65
C ILE A 30 4.03 -1.41 23.03
N ARG A 31 3.92 -2.43 23.88
CA ARG A 31 5.06 -3.28 24.27
C ARG A 31 5.73 -3.95 23.09
N ARG A 32 4.97 -4.36 22.07
CA ARG A 32 5.54 -4.93 20.83
C ARG A 32 6.29 -3.91 20.01
N ILE A 33 5.75 -2.69 19.88
CA ILE A 33 6.44 -1.60 19.18
C ILE A 33 7.75 -1.29 19.91
N GLU A 34 7.72 -1.08 21.23
CA GLU A 34 8.92 -0.80 22.02
C GLU A 34 9.98 -1.91 21.93
N LYS A 35 9.54 -3.17 21.86
CA LYS A 35 10.43 -4.33 21.76
C LYS A 35 11.05 -4.51 20.38
N TYR A 36 10.26 -4.40 19.32
CA TYR A 36 10.66 -4.82 17.97
C TYR A 36 11.13 -3.66 17.09
N ASP A 37 10.61 -2.45 17.29
CA ASP A 37 10.86 -1.32 16.40
C ASP A 37 12.31 -0.81 16.43
N PRO A 38 13.06 -0.85 17.55
CA PRO A 38 14.48 -0.45 17.53
C PRO A 38 15.34 -1.21 16.51
N GLY A 39 14.97 -2.45 16.17
CA GLY A 39 15.64 -3.26 15.15
C GLY A 39 15.08 -3.11 13.73
N LEU A 40 13.94 -2.43 13.56
CA LEU A 40 13.20 -2.36 12.31
C LEU A 40 13.00 -0.94 11.78
N ASN A 41 12.97 0.08 12.65
CA ASN A 41 12.75 1.48 12.30
C ASN A 41 11.50 1.67 11.41
N ALA A 42 10.41 1.01 11.82
CA ALA A 42 9.13 1.02 11.14
C ALA A 42 8.26 2.19 11.60
N VAL A 43 8.37 2.60 12.87
CA VAL A 43 7.57 3.67 13.51
C VAL A 43 8.42 4.92 13.74
N VAL A 44 8.03 6.05 13.15
CA VAL A 44 8.82 7.32 13.18
C VAL A 44 8.26 8.35 14.16
N ALA A 45 7.04 8.16 14.63
CA ALA A 45 6.43 8.97 15.68
C ALA A 45 5.38 8.16 16.44
N THR A 46 5.26 8.37 17.74
CA THR A 46 4.31 7.66 18.62
C THR A 46 3.37 8.66 19.31
N ARG A 47 2.23 8.15 19.77
CA ARG A 47 1.23 8.87 20.58
C ARG A 47 0.62 7.97 21.67
N PHE A 48 1.46 7.18 22.33
CA PHE A 48 1.02 6.10 23.22
C PHE A 48 0.22 6.62 24.40
N ASP A 49 0.69 7.70 25.04
CA ASP A 49 0.00 8.33 26.16
C ASP A 49 -1.37 8.88 25.75
N GLU A 50 -1.45 9.55 24.59
CA GLU A 50 -2.70 10.06 24.06
C GLU A 50 -3.66 8.93 23.65
N ALA A 51 -3.13 7.84 23.11
CA ALA A 51 -3.90 6.66 22.76
C ALA A 51 -4.49 5.98 24.01
N LEU A 52 -3.72 5.83 25.09
CA LEU A 52 -4.21 5.30 26.36
C LEU A 52 -5.23 6.24 27.01
N ALA A 53 -5.01 7.55 26.97
CA ALA A 53 -5.97 8.52 27.46
C ALA A 53 -7.29 8.53 26.65
N GLU A 54 -7.25 8.21 25.35
CA GLU A 54 -8.45 7.97 24.53
C GLU A 54 -9.19 6.71 24.95
N VAL A 55 -8.47 5.62 25.23
CA VAL A 55 -9.04 4.38 25.77
C VAL A 55 -9.74 4.64 27.11
N ASP A 56 -9.08 5.33 28.03
CA ASP A 56 -9.59 5.61 29.38
C ASP A 56 -10.82 6.54 29.36
N ARG A 57 -10.90 7.48 28.41
CA ARG A 57 -12.08 8.33 28.19
C ARG A 57 -13.25 7.59 27.54
N GLY A 58 -12.99 6.45 26.90
CA GLY A 58 -13.96 5.69 26.15
C GLY A 58 -13.86 5.92 24.65
N LEU A 59 -13.81 4.82 23.90
CA LEU A 59 -13.75 4.81 22.44
C LEU A 59 -15.15 4.79 21.81
N PRO A 60 -15.32 5.32 20.58
CA PRO A 60 -16.52 5.12 19.79
C PRO A 60 -16.87 3.64 19.65
N ASP A 61 -18.16 3.34 19.63
CA ASP A 61 -18.64 1.99 19.38
C ASP A 61 -18.65 1.72 17.87
N GLY A 62 -17.76 0.83 17.43
CA GLY A 62 -17.52 0.56 16.02
C GLY A 62 -17.00 -0.86 15.78
N PRO A 63 -16.95 -1.30 14.51
CA PRO A 63 -16.66 -2.68 14.15
C PRO A 63 -15.26 -3.15 14.58
N LEU A 64 -14.31 -2.21 14.76
CA LEU A 64 -12.93 -2.46 15.18
C LEU A 64 -12.59 -1.74 16.49
N ARG A 65 -13.56 -1.59 17.38
CA ARG A 65 -13.37 -0.94 18.69
C ARG A 65 -12.19 -1.55 19.45
N GLY A 66 -11.24 -0.69 19.80
CA GLY A 66 -10.04 -1.03 20.58
C GLY A 66 -8.91 -1.67 19.79
N VAL A 67 -9.05 -1.86 18.47
CA VAL A 67 -8.00 -2.43 17.65
C VAL A 67 -6.90 -1.38 17.37
N PRO A 68 -5.63 -1.67 17.68
CA PRO A 68 -4.52 -0.74 17.45
C PRO A 68 -4.13 -0.70 15.97
N THR A 69 -3.70 0.46 15.50
CA THR A 69 -3.23 0.68 14.12
C THR A 69 -2.16 1.77 14.05
N LEU A 70 -1.45 1.82 12.92
CA LEU A 70 -0.46 2.83 12.59
C LEU A 70 -0.81 3.52 11.27
N VAL A 71 -0.41 4.78 11.13
CA VAL A 71 -0.68 5.58 9.94
C VAL A 71 0.61 5.87 9.17
N LYS A 72 0.69 5.59 7.87
CA LYS A 72 1.82 6.04 7.05
C LYS A 72 2.06 7.55 7.17
N ASP A 73 3.30 7.97 7.45
CA ASP A 73 3.71 9.39 7.40
C ASP A 73 3.86 9.87 5.94
N LEU A 74 2.77 9.81 5.18
CA LEU A 74 2.67 10.35 3.82
C LEU A 74 1.20 10.40 3.40
N ASP A 75 0.73 11.60 3.01
CA ASP A 75 -0.64 11.88 2.51
C ASP A 75 -1.78 11.44 3.46
N ALA A 76 -1.48 11.22 4.74
CA ALA A 76 -2.46 11.00 5.79
C ALA A 76 -1.97 11.60 7.11
N ASP A 77 -2.81 12.46 7.68
CA ASP A 77 -2.50 13.22 8.88
C ASP A 77 -3.16 12.62 10.12
N VAL A 78 -2.41 12.59 11.23
CA VAL A 78 -2.91 12.36 12.58
C VAL A 78 -2.67 13.62 13.38
N ALA A 79 -3.72 14.23 13.92
CA ALA A 79 -3.63 15.51 14.62
C ALA A 79 -2.58 15.46 15.76
N GLY A 80 -1.73 16.47 15.82
CA GLY A 80 -0.65 16.60 16.80
C GLY A 80 0.66 15.93 16.41
N LEU A 81 0.64 14.95 15.49
CA LEU A 81 1.83 14.24 15.06
C LEU A 81 2.58 14.94 13.93
N PRO A 82 3.88 14.62 13.73
CA PRO A 82 4.63 15.03 12.56
C PRO A 82 3.97 14.57 11.25
N ARG A 83 4.05 15.41 10.21
CA ARG A 83 3.64 15.10 8.84
C ARG A 83 4.82 15.26 7.88
N THR A 84 5.89 14.50 8.11
CA THR A 84 7.20 14.74 7.50
C THR A 84 7.29 14.20 6.08
N GLY A 85 6.48 13.22 5.69
CA GLY A 85 6.63 12.60 4.37
C GLY A 85 8.02 11.96 4.16
N GLY A 86 8.77 11.66 5.23
CA GLY A 86 10.17 11.25 5.13
C GLY A 86 11.15 12.34 4.62
N SER A 87 10.72 13.59 4.52
CA SER A 87 11.47 14.69 3.90
C SER A 87 11.97 15.71 4.90
N ARG A 88 13.22 16.15 4.75
CA ARG A 88 13.80 17.23 5.58
C ARG A 88 13.05 18.56 5.42
N LEU A 89 12.53 18.86 4.23
CA LEU A 89 11.67 20.01 3.96
C LEU A 89 10.43 20.10 4.87
N PHE A 90 9.97 18.94 5.36
CA PHE A 90 8.79 18.80 6.21
C PHE A 90 9.13 18.31 7.62
N ALA A 91 10.41 18.27 8.03
CA ALA A 91 10.83 17.73 9.32
C ALA A 91 10.13 18.38 10.53
N GLU A 92 9.83 19.68 10.43
CA GLU A 92 9.13 20.45 11.47
C GLU A 92 7.61 20.55 11.25
N ALA A 93 7.09 19.96 10.17
CA ALA A 93 5.67 20.02 9.84
C ALA A 93 4.87 19.16 10.82
N ARG A 94 3.82 19.75 11.39
CA ARG A 94 2.86 19.05 12.26
C ARG A 94 1.46 19.13 11.70
N ALA A 95 0.70 18.06 11.88
CA ALA A 95 -0.70 18.00 11.51
C ALA A 95 -1.57 18.68 12.58
N THR A 96 -2.51 19.51 12.16
CA THR A 96 -3.48 20.18 13.05
C THR A 96 -4.84 19.51 13.05
N ARG A 97 -5.06 18.52 12.18
CA ARG A 97 -6.30 17.77 12.04
C ARG A 97 -6.01 16.36 11.54
N ASP A 98 -6.95 15.46 11.77
CA ASP A 98 -6.94 14.15 11.14
C ASP A 98 -7.32 14.27 9.66
N SER A 99 -6.68 13.46 8.81
CA SER A 99 -7.21 13.19 7.46
C SER A 99 -8.47 12.34 7.53
N GLU A 100 -9.28 12.35 6.47
CA GLU A 100 -10.56 11.65 6.46
C GLU A 100 -10.41 10.14 6.72
N VAL A 101 -9.36 9.51 6.19
CA VAL A 101 -9.05 8.10 6.45
C VAL A 101 -8.81 7.82 7.94
N VAL A 102 -8.09 8.72 8.64
CA VAL A 102 -7.81 8.61 10.08
C VAL A 102 -9.08 8.87 10.89
N ALA A 103 -9.87 9.87 10.51
CA ALA A 103 -11.17 10.13 11.12
C ALA A 103 -12.11 8.92 10.99
N ARG A 104 -12.11 8.22 9.84
CA ARG A 104 -12.88 6.98 9.62
C ARG A 104 -12.40 5.83 10.52
N TYR A 105 -11.09 5.64 10.67
CA TYR A 105 -10.56 4.66 11.63
C TYR A 105 -10.99 4.95 13.07
N ARG A 106 -10.92 6.21 13.51
CA ARG A 106 -11.38 6.60 14.86
C ARG A 106 -12.89 6.37 15.04
N ARG A 107 -13.71 6.71 14.03
CA ARG A 107 -15.16 6.42 14.06
C ARG A 107 -15.45 4.93 14.13
N ALA A 108 -14.60 4.09 13.53
CA ALA A 108 -14.70 2.63 13.64
C ALA A 108 -14.23 2.08 15.02
N GLY A 109 -13.79 2.96 15.92
CA GLY A 109 -13.33 2.64 17.27
C GLY A 109 -11.86 2.21 17.33
N MET A 110 -11.09 2.33 16.25
CA MET A 110 -9.68 1.95 16.23
C MET A 110 -8.81 2.94 17.01
N VAL A 111 -7.68 2.44 17.52
CA VAL A 111 -6.71 3.22 18.32
C VAL A 111 -5.45 3.47 17.50
N VAL A 112 -5.24 4.73 17.10
CA VAL A 112 -4.04 5.12 16.33
C VAL A 112 -2.87 5.33 17.28
N LEU A 113 -1.80 4.53 17.12
CA LEU A 113 -0.64 4.53 18.02
C LEU A 113 0.51 5.42 17.56
N GLY A 114 0.55 5.80 16.28
CA GLY A 114 1.69 6.53 15.73
C GLY A 114 1.74 6.57 14.21
N MET A 115 2.87 7.09 13.71
CA MET A 115 3.17 7.21 12.29
C MET A 115 4.25 6.20 11.86
N THR A 116 4.12 5.66 10.65
CA THR A 116 5.08 4.70 10.06
C THR A 116 5.97 5.34 9.01
N ASN A 117 7.19 4.80 8.90
CA ASN A 117 8.25 5.25 8.01
C ASN A 117 7.86 5.13 6.52
N SER A 118 8.35 6.05 5.71
CA SER A 118 8.15 6.15 4.26
C SER A 118 9.38 6.82 3.62
N PRO A 119 9.82 6.42 2.40
CA PRO A 119 10.83 7.18 1.67
C PRO A 119 10.33 8.59 1.37
N GLU A 120 11.28 9.50 1.12
CA GLU A 120 11.00 10.91 0.90
C GLU A 120 9.89 11.11 -0.16
N LEU A 121 8.78 11.71 0.29
CA LEU A 121 7.59 12.05 -0.49
C LEU A 121 7.04 10.89 -1.33
N GLY A 122 7.29 9.66 -0.87
CA GLY A 122 6.88 8.43 -1.54
C GLY A 122 7.58 8.15 -2.87
N LYS A 123 8.73 8.76 -3.15
CA LYS A 123 9.44 8.69 -4.44
C LYS A 123 10.44 7.53 -4.55
N ASN A 124 10.14 6.40 -3.90
CA ASN A 124 10.97 5.21 -3.98
C ASN A 124 10.17 3.92 -3.70
N ALA A 125 10.63 2.81 -4.30
CA ALA A 125 10.11 1.46 -4.06
C ALA A 125 10.82 0.74 -2.90
N SER A 126 11.69 1.43 -2.17
CA SER A 126 12.30 1.03 -0.90
C SER A 126 12.10 2.12 0.15
N THR A 127 11.90 1.77 1.42
CA THR A 127 11.75 2.75 2.52
C THR A 127 13.10 3.02 3.19
N GLU A 128 13.87 3.95 2.61
CA GLU A 128 15.22 4.32 3.07
C GLU A 128 15.43 5.85 3.15
N PRO A 129 14.48 6.63 3.71
CA PRO A 129 14.63 8.08 3.75
C PRO A 129 15.85 8.49 4.58
N VAL A 130 16.53 9.54 4.16
CA VAL A 130 17.65 10.10 4.89
C VAL A 130 17.21 10.71 6.23
N LEU A 131 15.98 11.23 6.31
CA LEU A 131 15.45 11.86 7.53
C LEU A 131 15.37 10.89 8.72
N HIS A 132 14.84 9.69 8.48
CA HIS A 132 14.54 8.71 9.55
C HIS A 132 15.43 7.46 9.49
N GLY A 133 16.18 7.27 8.41
CA GLY A 133 16.90 6.03 8.11
C GLY A 133 15.98 4.92 7.58
N PRO A 134 16.58 3.76 7.21
CA PRO A 134 15.86 2.69 6.54
C PRO A 134 14.93 1.91 7.47
N ALA A 135 13.74 1.58 6.96
CA ALA A 135 12.88 0.56 7.54
C ALA A 135 13.36 -0.82 7.08
N ARG A 136 13.63 -1.72 8.02
CA ARG A 136 14.26 -3.01 7.78
C ARG A 136 13.24 -4.13 7.71
N ASN A 137 13.45 -5.10 6.82
CA ASN A 137 12.50 -6.18 6.59
C ASN A 137 12.47 -7.16 7.79
N PRO A 138 11.30 -7.43 8.40
CA PRO A 138 11.20 -8.40 9.50
C PRO A 138 11.66 -9.82 9.14
N TRP A 139 11.60 -10.20 7.86
CA TRP A 139 12.09 -11.50 7.40
C TRP A 139 13.62 -11.56 7.36
N ASN A 140 14.27 -10.44 7.05
CA ASN A 140 15.71 -10.28 7.12
C ASN A 140 16.10 -8.78 7.18
N PRO A 141 16.66 -8.27 8.31
CA PRO A 141 16.93 -6.85 8.48
C PRO A 141 17.97 -6.22 7.53
N ALA A 142 18.67 -7.03 6.73
CA ALA A 142 19.57 -6.55 5.67
C ALA A 142 18.83 -6.14 4.38
N TYR A 143 17.55 -6.51 4.25
CA TYR A 143 16.76 -6.33 3.04
C TYR A 143 15.73 -5.22 3.19
N SER A 144 15.33 -4.67 2.05
CA SER A 144 14.28 -3.67 1.95
C SER A 144 12.92 -4.20 2.40
N THR A 145 12.11 -3.32 2.98
CA THR A 145 10.69 -3.56 3.26
C THR A 145 9.80 -3.34 2.04
N GLY A 146 10.38 -2.97 0.90
CA GLY A 146 9.66 -2.32 -0.20
C GLY A 146 9.27 -0.89 0.17
N GLY A 147 8.47 -0.26 -0.69
CA GLY A 147 8.11 1.13 -0.49
C GLY A 147 6.97 1.57 -1.41
N SER A 148 6.30 2.67 -1.10
CA SER A 148 6.63 3.60 -0.01
C SER A 148 5.99 3.28 1.36
N SER A 149 5.06 2.33 1.48
CA SER A 149 4.49 1.93 2.79
C SER A 149 5.32 0.86 3.54
N GLY A 150 6.65 0.89 3.41
CA GLY A 150 7.54 -0.10 4.00
C GLY A 150 7.51 -0.14 5.54
N GLY A 151 7.41 1.01 6.22
CA GLY A 151 7.23 1.03 7.68
C GLY A 151 5.92 0.39 8.12
N SER A 152 4.83 0.65 7.39
CA SER A 152 3.52 0.03 7.66
C SER A 152 3.59 -1.49 7.50
N ALA A 153 4.24 -1.98 6.45
CA ALA A 153 4.39 -3.42 6.20
C ALA A 153 5.31 -4.08 7.23
N ALA A 154 6.42 -3.45 7.60
CA ALA A 154 7.32 -3.97 8.63
C ALA A 154 6.61 -4.11 9.99
N ALA A 155 5.84 -3.09 10.40
CA ALA A 155 5.12 -3.13 11.67
C ALA A 155 4.05 -4.24 11.70
N VAL A 156 3.32 -4.44 10.60
CA VAL A 156 2.28 -5.49 10.50
C VAL A 156 2.90 -6.89 10.44
N ALA A 157 3.97 -7.07 9.65
CA ALA A 157 4.66 -8.35 9.50
C ALA A 157 5.42 -8.76 10.78
N ALA A 158 5.91 -7.80 11.58
CA ALA A 158 6.50 -8.04 12.89
C ALA A 158 5.47 -8.24 14.01
N GLY A 159 4.17 -8.14 13.71
CA GLY A 159 3.10 -8.33 14.69
C GLY A 159 2.94 -7.20 15.70
N MET A 160 3.50 -6.00 15.45
CA MET A 160 3.35 -4.83 16.31
C MET A 160 1.90 -4.34 16.37
N VAL A 161 1.24 -4.33 15.22
CA VAL A 161 -0.18 -4.03 15.05
C VAL A 161 -0.81 -5.02 14.06
N PRO A 162 -2.14 -5.26 14.12
CA PRO A 162 -2.81 -6.17 13.18
C PRO A 162 -2.88 -5.65 11.75
N VAL A 163 -3.02 -4.35 11.60
CA VAL A 163 -3.20 -3.66 10.32
C VAL A 163 -2.54 -2.28 10.39
N ALA A 164 -2.16 -1.73 9.24
CA ALA A 164 -1.65 -0.37 9.15
C ALA A 164 -2.07 0.30 7.84
N HIS A 165 -2.32 1.60 7.90
CA HIS A 165 -2.62 2.43 6.73
C HIS A 165 -1.47 2.38 5.71
N GLY A 166 -1.82 2.39 4.43
CA GLY A 166 -0.88 2.63 3.35
C GLY A 166 -1.48 3.46 2.23
N SER A 167 -0.62 3.96 1.37
CA SER A 167 -0.99 4.64 0.12
C SER A 167 -0.17 4.06 -1.03
N ASP A 168 -0.76 4.01 -2.22
CA ASP A 168 -0.25 3.35 -3.41
C ASP A 168 -0.34 4.29 -4.61
N GLY A 169 0.80 4.87 -5.01
CA GLY A 169 0.93 5.73 -6.20
C GLY A 169 1.62 5.07 -7.40
N GLY A 170 2.39 4.01 -7.15
CA GLY A 170 3.07 3.21 -8.17
C GLY A 170 3.26 1.74 -7.77
N GLY A 171 2.53 1.27 -6.76
CA GLY A 171 2.73 -0.01 -6.09
C GLY A 171 2.92 0.10 -4.58
N SER A 172 2.86 1.28 -3.98
CA SER A 172 3.32 1.52 -2.62
C SER A 172 2.57 0.82 -1.48
N ILE A 173 1.45 0.13 -1.75
CA ILE A 173 0.84 -0.86 -0.83
C ILE A 173 1.24 -2.28 -1.26
N ARG A 174 1.16 -2.58 -2.55
CA ARG A 174 1.36 -3.92 -3.11
C ARG A 174 2.82 -4.40 -3.05
N ILE A 175 3.78 -3.53 -3.36
CA ILE A 175 5.23 -3.81 -3.29
C ILE A 175 5.64 -4.19 -1.87
N PRO A 176 5.41 -3.36 -0.83
CA PRO A 176 5.80 -3.74 0.52
C PRO A 176 4.98 -4.90 1.08
N ALA A 177 3.73 -5.08 0.65
CA ALA A 177 2.97 -6.29 0.98
C ALA A 177 3.62 -7.56 0.40
N SER A 178 4.04 -7.54 -0.87
CA SER A 178 4.79 -8.63 -1.50
C SER A 178 6.10 -8.91 -0.77
N MET A 179 6.90 -7.87 -0.48
CA MET A 179 8.24 -8.03 0.10
C MET A 179 8.24 -8.38 1.59
N CYS A 180 7.14 -8.12 2.31
CA CYS A 180 6.99 -8.45 3.73
C CYS A 180 6.03 -9.63 3.99
N GLY A 181 5.52 -10.28 2.95
CA GLY A 181 4.66 -11.48 3.08
C GLY A 181 3.26 -11.18 3.65
N LEU A 182 2.65 -10.09 3.18
CA LEU A 182 1.34 -9.60 3.62
C LEU A 182 0.35 -9.54 2.46
N PHE A 183 -0.94 -9.39 2.77
CA PHE A 183 -1.96 -9.02 1.81
C PHE A 183 -1.99 -7.50 1.63
N GLY A 184 -2.04 -7.04 0.38
CA GLY A 184 -2.11 -5.62 0.06
C GLY A 184 -3.07 -5.35 -1.09
N LEU A 185 -4.08 -4.52 -0.87
CA LEU A 185 -5.06 -4.13 -1.90
C LEU A 185 -4.90 -2.65 -2.25
N LYS A 186 -4.64 -2.36 -3.52
CA LYS A 186 -4.85 -1.03 -4.10
C LYS A 186 -6.28 -0.96 -4.63
N PRO A 187 -7.18 -0.16 -4.01
CA PRO A 187 -8.53 -0.03 -4.50
C PRO A 187 -8.59 0.77 -5.81
N SER A 188 -9.79 0.85 -6.40
CA SER A 188 -10.05 1.66 -7.57
C SER A 188 -9.75 3.14 -7.31
N ARG A 189 -9.32 3.86 -8.34
CA ARG A 189 -9.20 5.32 -8.28
C ARG A 189 -10.52 5.93 -7.80
N GLY A 190 -10.45 6.81 -6.81
CA GLY A 190 -11.64 7.48 -6.24
C GLY A 190 -12.47 6.60 -5.30
N ARG A 191 -12.00 5.41 -4.90
CA ARG A 191 -12.69 4.58 -3.89
C ARG A 191 -12.59 5.18 -2.49
N VAL A 192 -11.39 5.60 -2.11
CA VAL A 192 -11.05 6.11 -0.78
C VAL A 192 -10.69 7.59 -0.91
N PRO A 193 -11.36 8.48 -0.14
CA PRO A 193 -11.07 9.90 -0.20
C PRO A 193 -9.72 10.21 0.43
N THR A 194 -9.03 11.22 -0.11
CA THR A 194 -7.70 11.64 0.35
C THR A 194 -7.74 12.95 1.13
N TRP A 195 -8.92 13.46 1.45
CA TRP A 195 -9.07 14.76 2.10
C TRP A 195 -8.22 14.83 3.39
N PRO A 196 -7.42 15.90 3.57
CA PRO A 196 -7.42 17.16 2.81
C PRO A 196 -6.40 17.26 1.66
N TYR A 197 -5.76 16.16 1.29
CA TYR A 197 -4.80 16.08 0.20
C TYR A 197 -5.48 15.98 -1.17
N SER A 198 -4.71 16.24 -2.23
CA SER A 198 -5.16 16.14 -3.62
C SER A 198 -5.80 14.78 -3.91
N GLY A 199 -7.09 14.78 -4.25
CA GLY A 199 -7.83 13.58 -4.63
C GLY A 199 -7.64 13.17 -6.09
N ALA A 200 -8.46 12.22 -6.53
CA ALA A 200 -8.35 11.61 -7.86
C ALA A 200 -8.39 12.60 -9.04
N LEU A 201 -8.91 13.82 -8.84
CA LEU A 201 -8.90 14.89 -9.84
C LEU A 201 -7.50 15.49 -10.06
N ALA A 202 -6.74 15.72 -8.98
CA ALA A 202 -5.46 16.43 -9.02
C ALA A 202 -4.25 15.52 -8.81
N SER A 203 -4.45 14.33 -8.24
CA SER A 203 -3.44 13.28 -8.09
C SER A 203 -4.07 11.92 -8.47
N PRO A 204 -4.25 11.65 -9.77
CA PRO A 204 -5.05 10.50 -10.21
C PRO A 204 -4.36 9.15 -9.95
N VAL A 205 -3.06 9.11 -9.67
CA VAL A 205 -2.33 7.84 -9.54
C VAL A 205 -2.36 7.26 -8.12
N THR A 206 -2.73 8.06 -7.12
CA THR A 206 -2.68 7.66 -5.70
C THR A 206 -4.01 7.03 -5.25
N ALA A 207 -3.92 5.92 -4.52
CA ALA A 207 -5.01 5.31 -3.79
C ALA A 207 -4.60 5.02 -2.34
N HIS A 208 -5.51 5.25 -1.39
CA HIS A 208 -5.30 4.93 0.03
C HIS A 208 -6.03 3.65 0.41
N HIS A 209 -5.41 2.86 1.29
CA HIS A 209 -6.02 1.70 1.94
C HIS A 209 -5.14 1.24 3.12
N ALA A 210 -4.77 -0.04 3.15
CA ALA A 210 -4.01 -0.66 4.23
C ALA A 210 -3.17 -1.84 3.73
N VAL A 211 -2.17 -2.21 4.54
CA VAL A 211 -1.50 -3.51 4.51
C VAL A 211 -2.01 -4.36 5.67
N THR A 212 -2.33 -5.63 5.39
CA THR A 212 -3.03 -6.51 6.35
C THR A 212 -2.48 -7.93 6.31
N ARG A 213 -2.68 -8.68 7.40
CA ARG A 213 -2.31 -10.11 7.46
C ARG A 213 -3.35 -11.02 6.81
N THR A 214 -4.62 -10.65 6.94
CA THR A 214 -5.75 -11.43 6.41
C THR A 214 -6.55 -10.64 5.39
N VAL A 215 -7.24 -11.36 4.51
CA VAL A 215 -8.12 -10.78 3.48
C VAL A 215 -9.32 -10.08 4.11
N ARG A 216 -9.92 -10.70 5.13
CA ARG A 216 -11.10 -10.14 5.82
C ARG A 216 -10.83 -8.82 6.53
N ASP A 217 -9.64 -8.65 7.11
CA ASP A 217 -9.22 -7.37 7.70
C ASP A 217 -9.15 -6.29 6.62
N SER A 218 -8.56 -6.60 5.45
CA SER A 218 -8.49 -5.66 4.32
C SER A 218 -9.88 -5.25 3.83
N ALA A 219 -10.79 -6.21 3.73
CA ALA A 219 -12.15 -5.98 3.27
C ALA A 219 -12.94 -5.08 4.22
N LEU A 220 -12.91 -5.35 5.53
CA LEU A 220 -13.59 -4.52 6.52
C LEU A 220 -12.98 -3.12 6.61
N LEU A 221 -11.65 -2.99 6.50
CA LEU A 221 -11.03 -1.66 6.43
C LEU A 221 -11.53 -0.89 5.21
N LEU A 222 -11.73 -1.56 4.08
CA LEU A 222 -12.27 -0.91 2.88
C LEU A 222 -13.72 -0.45 3.09
N ASP A 223 -14.54 -1.24 3.79
CA ASP A 223 -15.89 -0.81 4.22
C ASP A 223 -15.84 0.44 5.12
N ILE A 224 -14.85 0.53 5.99
CA ILE A 224 -14.67 1.68 6.90
C ILE A 224 -14.23 2.93 6.13
N VAL A 225 -13.31 2.79 5.17
CA VAL A 225 -12.65 3.94 4.53
C VAL A 225 -13.23 4.33 3.18
N ALA A 226 -14.00 3.47 2.51
CA ALA A 226 -14.54 3.75 1.17
C ALA A 226 -15.71 4.74 1.19
N GLY A 227 -15.88 5.45 0.08
CA GLY A 227 -17.01 6.34 -0.18
C GLY A 227 -16.60 7.82 -0.18
N PRO A 228 -17.12 8.61 -1.13
CA PRO A 228 -16.71 10.00 -1.32
C PRO A 228 -17.03 10.87 -0.10
N VAL A 229 -16.29 11.96 0.07
CA VAL A 229 -16.70 13.08 0.94
C VAL A 229 -17.44 14.16 0.13
N PRO A 230 -18.28 14.99 0.78
CA PRO A 230 -18.90 16.13 0.10
C PRO A 230 -17.88 17.00 -0.62
N GLY A 231 -18.03 17.16 -1.94
CA GLY A 231 -17.12 17.93 -2.79
C GLY A 231 -16.13 17.10 -3.62
N ASP A 232 -16.04 15.79 -3.40
CA ASP A 232 -15.23 14.92 -4.28
C ASP A 232 -15.75 14.97 -5.73
N ALA A 233 -14.84 15.24 -6.67
CA ALA A 233 -15.17 15.36 -8.08
C ALA A 233 -15.28 14.01 -8.81
N LEU A 234 -14.62 12.97 -8.29
CA LEU A 234 -14.54 11.64 -8.88
C LEU A 234 -14.72 10.57 -7.81
N GLY A 235 -15.53 9.54 -8.09
CA GLY A 235 -15.74 8.39 -7.22
C GLY A 235 -15.74 7.08 -7.99
N ALA A 236 -15.33 5.99 -7.33
CA ALA A 236 -15.39 4.65 -7.91
C ALA A 236 -16.81 4.06 -7.83
N PRO A 237 -17.23 3.17 -8.77
CA PRO A 237 -18.52 2.49 -8.70
C PRO A 237 -18.71 1.74 -7.37
N THR A 238 -19.77 2.00 -6.61
CA THR A 238 -19.99 1.36 -5.29
C THR A 238 -20.66 -0.01 -5.45
N PRO A 239 -20.16 -1.08 -4.81
CA PRO A 239 -20.83 -2.38 -4.83
C PRO A 239 -22.13 -2.37 -4.03
N ASP A 240 -23.08 -3.24 -4.39
CA ASP A 240 -24.39 -3.36 -3.71
C ASP A 240 -24.30 -3.93 -2.28
N ARG A 241 -23.12 -4.41 -1.87
CA ARG A 241 -22.86 -5.06 -0.59
C ARG A 241 -21.50 -4.66 -0.06
N SER A 242 -21.34 -4.76 1.26
CA SER A 242 -20.06 -4.54 1.92
C SER A 242 -18.96 -5.43 1.34
N PHE A 243 -17.73 -4.93 1.34
CA PHE A 243 -16.54 -5.65 0.92
C PHE A 243 -16.29 -6.87 1.82
N LEU A 244 -16.54 -6.77 3.13
CA LEU A 244 -16.42 -7.90 4.05
C LEU A 244 -17.34 -9.06 3.66
N GLU A 245 -18.58 -8.78 3.26
CA GLU A 245 -19.49 -9.83 2.76
C GLU A 245 -18.95 -10.51 1.49
N GLN A 246 -18.15 -9.82 0.68
CA GLN A 246 -17.60 -10.40 -0.55
C GLN A 246 -16.58 -11.51 -0.24
N VAL A 247 -15.81 -11.41 0.84
CA VAL A 247 -14.75 -12.38 1.17
C VAL A 247 -15.29 -13.80 1.33
N ALA A 248 -16.47 -13.95 1.92
CA ALA A 248 -17.08 -15.25 2.17
C ALA A 248 -17.89 -15.80 0.98
N ARG A 249 -18.05 -15.02 -0.10
CA ARG A 249 -18.88 -15.43 -1.24
C ARG A 249 -18.06 -16.19 -2.28
N PRO A 250 -18.61 -17.28 -2.85
CA PRO A 250 -17.94 -17.96 -3.95
C PRO A 250 -17.84 -17.01 -5.15
N PRO A 251 -16.65 -16.87 -5.77
CA PRO A 251 -16.50 -16.08 -7.00
C PRO A 251 -17.17 -16.74 -8.21
N GLY A 252 -17.56 -18.02 -8.10
CA GLY A 252 -17.94 -18.84 -9.24
C GLY A 252 -16.70 -19.27 -10.03
N ARG A 253 -16.91 -19.69 -11.29
CA ARG A 253 -15.81 -20.04 -12.19
C ARG A 253 -15.34 -18.80 -12.95
N LEU A 254 -14.15 -18.31 -12.60
CA LEU A 254 -13.54 -17.14 -13.23
C LEU A 254 -12.69 -17.51 -14.45
N ARG A 255 -12.59 -16.56 -15.39
CA ARG A 255 -11.63 -16.52 -16.49
C ARG A 255 -10.44 -15.65 -16.08
N ILE A 256 -9.29 -16.26 -15.86
CA ILE A 256 -8.09 -15.58 -15.36
C ILE A 256 -7.04 -15.61 -16.47
N GLY A 257 -6.73 -14.44 -17.01
CA GLY A 257 -5.57 -14.28 -17.89
C GLY A 257 -4.33 -14.21 -17.04
N TRP A 258 -3.28 -15.00 -17.32
CA TRP A 258 -2.04 -14.94 -16.55
C TRP A 258 -0.83 -14.64 -17.43
N ALA A 259 0.17 -13.94 -16.88
CA ALA A 259 1.40 -13.59 -17.57
C ALA A 259 2.59 -13.57 -16.59
N THR A 260 3.72 -14.15 -17.00
CA THR A 260 5.01 -14.03 -16.28
C THR A 260 5.93 -12.99 -16.91
N ALA A 261 5.62 -12.53 -18.11
CA ALA A 261 6.27 -11.40 -18.77
C ALA A 261 5.31 -10.20 -18.81
N VAL A 262 5.84 -9.02 -18.50
CA VAL A 262 5.11 -7.75 -18.60
C VAL A 262 5.73 -6.89 -19.72
N PRO A 263 4.92 -6.09 -20.45
CA PRO A 263 5.45 -5.13 -21.41
C PRO A 263 6.49 -4.21 -20.77
N GLY A 264 7.60 -3.98 -21.49
CA GLY A 264 8.72 -3.14 -21.03
C GLY A 264 10.08 -3.83 -21.11
N GLY A 265 10.13 -5.14 -21.39
CA GLY A 265 11.37 -5.86 -21.69
C GLY A 265 12.26 -6.14 -20.48
N ILE A 266 11.82 -5.80 -19.26
CA ILE A 266 12.52 -6.14 -18.02
C ILE A 266 12.26 -7.62 -17.72
N PRO A 267 13.30 -8.47 -17.65
CA PRO A 267 13.13 -9.87 -17.31
C PRO A 267 12.55 -10.04 -15.91
N VAL A 268 11.58 -10.95 -15.78
CA VAL A 268 11.07 -11.36 -14.48
C VAL A 268 11.95 -12.47 -13.93
N HIS A 269 12.40 -12.31 -12.69
CA HIS A 269 13.22 -13.29 -12.01
C HIS A 269 12.48 -14.64 -11.88
N PRO A 270 13.16 -15.79 -12.00
CA PRO A 270 12.53 -17.11 -11.91
C PRO A 270 11.69 -17.32 -10.65
N ASP A 271 12.14 -16.85 -9.49
CA ASP A 271 11.38 -16.96 -8.23
C ASP A 271 10.06 -16.16 -8.26
N CYS A 272 10.05 -15.01 -8.93
CA CYS A 272 8.85 -14.19 -9.13
C CYS A 272 7.89 -14.86 -10.12
N ALA A 273 8.41 -15.40 -11.23
CA ALA A 273 7.61 -16.16 -12.18
C ALA A 273 6.98 -17.41 -11.53
N ALA A 274 7.76 -18.14 -10.73
CA ALA A 274 7.30 -19.33 -10.01
C ALA A 274 6.17 -19.02 -9.02
N ALA A 275 6.15 -17.84 -8.39
CA ALA A 275 5.03 -17.42 -7.54
C ALA A 275 3.73 -17.25 -8.34
N VAL A 276 3.80 -16.68 -9.54
CA VAL A 276 2.65 -16.55 -10.45
C VAL A 276 2.19 -17.92 -10.94
N GLU A 277 3.11 -18.80 -11.30
CA GLU A 277 2.81 -20.18 -11.73
C GLU A 277 2.11 -20.99 -10.62
N ARG A 278 2.56 -20.84 -9.37
CA ARG A 278 1.90 -21.42 -8.20
C ARG A 278 0.49 -20.86 -8.02
N ALA A 279 0.33 -19.54 -8.09
CA ALA A 279 -0.98 -18.90 -8.00
C ALA A 279 -1.93 -19.36 -9.13
N ALA A 280 -1.42 -19.49 -10.36
CA ALA A 280 -2.17 -20.01 -11.50
C ALA A 280 -2.58 -21.48 -11.29
N THR A 281 -1.70 -22.30 -10.72
CA THR A 281 -2.00 -23.71 -10.38
C THR A 281 -3.11 -23.80 -9.35
N VAL A 282 -3.00 -23.05 -8.24
CA VAL A 282 -4.06 -22.97 -7.22
C VAL A 282 -5.39 -22.53 -7.84
N CYS A 283 -5.38 -21.53 -8.72
CA CYS A 283 -6.59 -21.09 -9.42
C CYS A 283 -7.22 -22.20 -10.29
N ARG A 284 -6.41 -23.01 -10.98
CA ARG A 284 -6.90 -24.15 -11.78
C ARG A 284 -7.49 -25.24 -10.88
N ASP A 285 -6.83 -25.56 -9.78
CA ASP A 285 -7.28 -26.57 -8.81
C ASP A 285 -8.61 -26.15 -8.15
N LEU A 286 -8.83 -24.85 -7.98
CA LEU A 286 -10.09 -24.25 -7.53
C LEU A 286 -11.18 -24.18 -8.63
N GLY A 287 -10.89 -24.65 -9.84
CA GLY A 287 -11.85 -24.78 -10.94
C GLY A 287 -11.94 -23.58 -11.88
N HIS A 288 -11.07 -22.58 -11.76
CA HIS A 288 -11.05 -21.43 -12.66
C HIS A 288 -10.44 -21.77 -14.02
N ALA A 289 -10.85 -21.04 -15.06
CA ALA A 289 -10.21 -21.10 -16.38
C ALA A 289 -8.99 -20.19 -16.38
N VAL A 290 -7.78 -20.76 -16.49
CA VAL A 290 -6.53 -19.97 -16.46
C VAL A 290 -5.80 -20.11 -17.79
N ALA A 291 -5.68 -19.02 -18.53
CA ALA A 291 -5.09 -18.98 -19.87
C ALA A 291 -3.99 -17.91 -19.96
N GLU A 292 -2.89 -18.22 -20.66
CA GLU A 292 -1.80 -17.27 -20.83
C GLU A 292 -2.25 -16.08 -21.68
N VAL A 293 -1.83 -14.87 -21.30
CA VAL A 293 -2.15 -13.64 -22.01
C VAL A 293 -0.93 -12.76 -22.18
N THR A 294 -0.98 -11.90 -23.19
CA THR A 294 -0.10 -10.73 -23.28
C THR A 294 -0.89 -9.50 -22.83
N LEU A 295 -0.31 -8.68 -21.96
CA LEU A 295 -0.93 -7.43 -21.55
C LEU A 295 -0.87 -6.41 -22.70
N ASP A 296 -2.00 -5.78 -22.99
CA ASP A 296 -2.11 -4.79 -24.06
C ASP A 296 -1.99 -3.36 -23.52
N TYR A 297 -0.76 -2.85 -23.45
CA TYR A 297 -0.47 -1.44 -23.22
C TYR A 297 0.92 -1.07 -23.75
N ASP A 298 1.15 0.23 -23.96
CA ASP A 298 2.48 0.76 -24.27
C ASP A 298 3.23 1.08 -22.96
N PRO A 299 4.29 0.34 -22.62
CA PRO A 299 5.02 0.54 -21.37
C PRO A 299 5.76 1.88 -21.31
N ALA A 300 6.30 2.36 -22.43
CA ALA A 300 7.00 3.64 -22.47
C ALA A 300 6.02 4.80 -22.25
N GLN A 301 4.83 4.71 -22.86
CA GLN A 301 3.75 5.67 -22.65
C GLN A 301 3.29 5.71 -21.18
N VAL A 302 3.06 4.55 -20.56
CA VAL A 302 2.64 4.45 -19.16
C VAL A 302 3.69 5.03 -18.21
N MET A 303 4.96 4.68 -18.43
CA MET A 303 6.07 5.19 -17.62
C MET A 303 6.20 6.71 -17.74
N ALA A 304 6.16 7.24 -18.97
CA ALA A 304 6.22 8.67 -19.21
C ALA A 304 5.05 9.41 -18.54
N ALA A 305 3.82 8.90 -18.70
CA ALA A 305 2.63 9.49 -18.09
C ALA A 305 2.73 9.51 -16.55
N SER A 306 3.12 8.39 -15.94
CA SER A 306 3.33 8.31 -14.49
C SER A 306 4.39 9.30 -14.01
N GLY A 307 5.54 9.34 -14.68
CA GLY A 307 6.64 10.25 -14.35
C GLY A 307 6.23 11.72 -14.43
N THR A 308 5.54 12.12 -15.51
CA THR A 308 5.02 13.48 -15.68
C THR A 308 4.05 13.88 -14.57
N ILE A 309 3.05 13.03 -14.27
CA ILE A 309 2.05 13.31 -13.23
C ILE A 309 2.73 13.42 -11.85
N MET A 310 3.63 12.49 -11.52
CA MET A 310 4.30 12.46 -10.23
C MET A 310 5.28 13.63 -10.03
N ALA A 311 6.00 14.04 -11.08
CA ALA A 311 6.93 15.17 -11.03
C ALA A 311 6.19 16.51 -10.95
N ALA A 312 5.11 16.70 -11.73
CA ALA A 312 4.28 17.90 -11.64
C ALA A 312 3.64 18.05 -10.26
N SER A 313 3.13 16.96 -9.68
CA SER A 313 2.60 16.97 -8.31
C SER A 313 3.67 17.30 -7.27
N LEU A 314 4.92 16.87 -7.47
CA LEU A 314 6.03 17.16 -6.55
C LEU A 314 6.34 18.66 -6.52
N VAL A 315 6.36 19.32 -7.68
CA VAL A 315 6.54 20.79 -7.77
C VAL A 315 5.51 21.52 -6.92
N SER A 316 4.22 21.18 -7.08
CA SER A 316 3.14 21.79 -6.30
C SER A 316 3.32 21.60 -4.79
N THR A 317 3.70 20.39 -4.36
CA THR A 317 3.95 20.08 -2.94
C THR A 317 5.12 20.88 -2.37
N VAL A 318 6.23 20.96 -3.08
CA VAL A 318 7.45 21.67 -2.65
C VAL A 318 7.22 23.18 -2.63
N ASP A 319 6.61 23.74 -3.67
CA ASP A 319 6.37 25.19 -3.77
C ASP A 319 5.40 25.66 -2.68
N ARG A 320 4.30 24.93 -2.44
CA ARG A 320 3.37 25.23 -1.34
C ARG A 320 4.08 25.21 0.00
N ARG A 321 4.93 24.21 0.26
CA ARG A 321 5.66 24.13 1.53
C ARG A 321 6.68 25.24 1.69
N SER A 322 7.37 25.60 0.62
CA SER A 322 8.34 26.71 0.62
C SER A 322 7.65 28.04 0.90
N ALA A 323 6.46 28.26 0.32
CA ALA A 323 5.60 29.41 0.62
C ALA A 323 5.13 29.42 2.08
N GLU A 324 4.70 28.28 2.63
CA GLU A 324 4.33 28.15 4.06
C GLU A 324 5.48 28.52 5.01
N LEU A 325 6.70 28.16 4.65
CA LEU A 325 7.90 28.46 5.44
C LEU A 325 8.42 29.89 5.24
N GLY A 326 7.89 30.62 4.24
CA GLY A 326 8.36 31.97 3.90
C GLY A 326 9.81 32.01 3.43
N ARG A 327 10.35 30.90 2.91
CA ARG A 327 11.75 30.80 2.46
C ARG A 327 11.90 29.99 1.19
N GLN A 328 13.00 30.23 0.48
CA GLN A 328 13.41 29.39 -0.64
C GLN A 328 13.87 28.00 -0.16
N LEU A 329 13.86 27.05 -1.08
CA LEU A 329 14.38 25.70 -0.89
C LEU A 329 15.90 25.76 -0.64
N ARG A 330 16.38 25.08 0.40
CA ARG A 330 17.80 24.88 0.71
C ARG A 330 18.35 23.66 -0.01
N ASP A 331 19.67 23.56 -0.11
CA ASP A 331 20.34 22.46 -0.81
C ASP A 331 20.13 21.10 -0.13
N ASP A 332 19.91 21.09 1.19
CA ASP A 332 19.73 19.88 2.00
C ASP A 332 18.27 19.56 2.36
N ASP A 333 17.30 20.36 1.89
CA ASP A 333 15.87 20.17 2.15
C ASP A 333 15.30 18.89 1.50
N LEU A 334 15.88 18.46 0.38
CA LEU A 334 15.45 17.30 -0.40
C LEU A 334 16.63 16.37 -0.67
N GLU A 335 16.35 15.08 -0.79
CA GLU A 335 17.31 14.08 -1.24
C GLU A 335 17.70 14.32 -2.72
N PRO A 336 18.93 13.96 -3.12
CA PRO A 336 19.44 14.16 -4.47
C PRO A 336 18.49 13.72 -5.59
N PHE A 337 17.93 12.51 -5.52
CA PHE A 337 16.99 12.03 -6.55
C PHE A 337 15.69 12.84 -6.58
N THR A 338 15.12 13.19 -5.41
CA THR A 338 13.93 14.03 -5.32
C THR A 338 14.17 15.42 -5.90
N ARG A 339 15.36 15.99 -5.70
CA ARG A 339 15.76 17.26 -6.32
C ARG A 339 15.80 17.17 -7.84
N VAL A 340 16.36 16.10 -8.40
CA VAL A 340 16.37 15.88 -9.85
C VAL A 340 14.94 15.78 -10.40
N LEU A 341 14.05 15.06 -9.71
CA LEU A 341 12.63 15.00 -10.09
C LEU A 341 11.93 16.36 -10.02
N LEU A 342 12.24 17.17 -9.01
CA LEU A 342 11.71 18.53 -8.87
C LEU A 342 12.17 19.44 -10.03
N GLU A 343 13.46 19.41 -10.35
CA GLU A 343 14.04 20.18 -11.45
C GLU A 343 13.45 19.78 -12.79
N HIS A 344 13.31 18.48 -13.06
CA HIS A 344 12.60 17.99 -14.23
C HIS A 344 11.14 18.45 -14.23
N GLY A 345 10.44 18.33 -13.09
CA GLY A 345 9.05 18.75 -12.92
C GLY A 345 8.81 20.22 -13.28
N ARG A 346 9.76 21.11 -12.98
CA ARG A 346 9.69 22.53 -13.34
C ARG A 346 9.75 22.81 -14.84
N THR A 347 10.22 21.85 -15.64
CA THR A 347 10.24 21.95 -17.10
C THR A 347 8.94 21.47 -17.77
N ILE A 348 8.05 20.84 -16.99
CA ILE A 348 6.80 20.27 -17.50
C ILE A 348 5.75 21.37 -17.69
N SER A 349 5.28 21.52 -18.92
CA SER A 349 4.18 22.42 -19.28
C SER A 349 2.82 21.81 -18.96
N GLY A 350 1.79 22.66 -18.84
CA GLY A 350 0.41 22.20 -18.68
C GLY A 350 -0.06 21.28 -19.82
N VAL A 351 0.41 21.51 -21.05
CA VAL A 351 0.11 20.65 -22.20
C VAL A 351 0.66 19.24 -22.01
N GLN A 352 1.89 19.11 -21.51
CA GLN A 352 2.48 17.80 -21.22
C GLN A 352 1.71 17.04 -20.13
N VAL A 353 1.17 17.74 -19.13
CA VAL A 353 0.29 17.11 -18.11
C VAL A 353 -1.00 16.59 -18.75
N VAL A 354 -1.64 17.38 -19.63
CA VAL A 354 -2.84 16.93 -20.35
C VAL A 354 -2.55 15.71 -21.22
N GLU A 355 -1.43 15.70 -21.94
CA GLU A 355 -1.02 14.55 -22.75
C GLU A 355 -0.70 13.31 -21.90
N ALA A 356 -0.11 13.48 -20.72
CA ALA A 356 0.12 12.38 -19.77
C ALA A 356 -1.21 11.78 -19.27
N LEU A 357 -2.22 12.62 -18.98
CA LEU A 357 -3.55 12.15 -18.61
C LEU A 357 -4.24 11.41 -19.77
N ARG A 358 -4.10 11.91 -21.01
CA ARG A 358 -4.63 11.25 -22.21
C ARG A 358 -3.95 9.90 -22.47
N ALA A 359 -2.63 9.82 -22.30
CA ALA A 359 -1.85 8.60 -22.37
C ALA A 359 -2.30 7.58 -21.31
N ALA A 360 -2.54 8.02 -20.08
CA ALA A 360 -3.09 7.18 -19.02
C ALA A 360 -4.48 6.62 -19.36
N GLN A 361 -5.33 7.44 -19.97
CA GLN A 361 -6.66 7.03 -20.44
C GLN A 361 -6.59 6.00 -21.57
N GLU A 362 -5.72 6.20 -22.56
CA GLU A 362 -5.50 5.25 -23.66
C GLU A 362 -5.03 3.88 -23.14
N ALA A 363 -4.05 3.86 -22.22
CA ALA A 363 -3.61 2.63 -21.57
C ALA A 363 -4.77 1.94 -20.81
N GLY A 364 -5.63 2.73 -20.17
CA GLY A 364 -6.84 2.23 -19.51
C GLY A 364 -7.81 1.57 -20.48
N TRP A 365 -8.04 2.15 -21.65
CA TRP A 365 -8.92 1.56 -22.68
C TRP A 365 -8.36 0.27 -23.28
N ARG A 366 -7.04 0.17 -23.49
CA ARG A 366 -6.43 -1.05 -24.02
C ARG A 366 -6.50 -2.21 -23.02
N LEU A 367 -6.04 -1.98 -21.79
CA LEU A 367 -6.15 -2.97 -20.72
C LEU A 367 -7.61 -3.32 -20.41
N GLY A 368 -8.49 -2.32 -20.40
CA GLY A 368 -9.92 -2.50 -20.14
C GLY A 368 -10.61 -3.47 -21.11
N ARG A 369 -10.20 -3.49 -22.38
CA ARG A 369 -10.72 -4.45 -23.37
C ARG A 369 -10.43 -5.91 -23.02
N GLN A 370 -9.33 -6.18 -22.32
CA GLN A 370 -9.00 -7.56 -21.91
C GLN A 370 -10.01 -8.12 -20.91
N PHE A 371 -10.72 -7.24 -20.17
CA PHE A 371 -11.77 -7.66 -19.23
C PHE A 371 -13.09 -8.06 -19.92
N ALA A 372 -13.21 -7.93 -21.24
CA ALA A 372 -14.29 -8.56 -21.99
C ALA A 372 -14.11 -10.10 -22.02
N ASP A 373 -12.86 -10.55 -22.17
CA ASP A 373 -12.50 -11.96 -22.32
C ASP A 373 -12.07 -12.63 -21.02
N HIS A 374 -11.64 -11.84 -20.03
CA HIS A 374 -11.17 -12.30 -18.73
C HIS A 374 -11.87 -11.55 -17.61
N ASP A 375 -12.09 -12.20 -16.47
CA ASP A 375 -12.63 -11.55 -15.29
C ASP A 375 -11.49 -10.92 -14.46
N LEU A 376 -10.30 -11.54 -14.51
CA LEU A 376 -9.09 -11.12 -13.79
C LEU A 376 -7.82 -11.29 -14.64
N LEU A 377 -6.79 -10.51 -14.33
CA LEU A 377 -5.42 -10.69 -14.78
C LEU A 377 -4.53 -11.09 -13.59
N LEU A 378 -3.62 -12.05 -13.80
CA LEU A 378 -2.65 -12.57 -12.83
C LEU A 378 -1.22 -12.36 -13.34
N LEU A 379 -0.39 -11.67 -12.56
CA LEU A 379 0.99 -11.35 -12.92
C LEU A 379 1.89 -11.22 -11.68
N PRO A 380 3.23 -11.09 -11.80
CA PRO A 380 4.07 -10.85 -10.64
C PRO A 380 3.69 -9.53 -9.95
N THR A 381 3.76 -9.46 -8.62
CA THR A 381 3.65 -8.15 -7.94
C THR A 381 4.91 -7.31 -8.19
N VAL A 382 6.08 -7.94 -8.16
CA VAL A 382 7.39 -7.34 -8.47
C VAL A 382 8.15 -8.25 -9.43
N ALA A 383 8.99 -7.67 -10.28
CA ALA A 383 9.75 -8.44 -11.27
C ALA A 383 11.04 -9.06 -10.72
N GLN A 384 11.52 -8.59 -9.57
CA GLN A 384 12.76 -9.04 -8.95
C GLN A 384 12.54 -9.38 -7.46
N PRO A 385 13.39 -10.25 -6.88
CA PRO A 385 13.37 -10.54 -5.44
C PRO A 385 13.60 -9.30 -4.59
N VAL A 386 13.35 -9.42 -3.29
CA VAL A 386 13.56 -8.30 -2.36
C VAL A 386 15.02 -7.86 -2.42
N PRO A 387 15.30 -6.56 -2.67
CA PRO A 387 16.68 -6.08 -2.76
C PRO A 387 17.30 -5.89 -1.38
N LEU A 388 18.63 -5.95 -1.31
CA LEU A 388 19.38 -5.45 -0.15
C LEU A 388 19.11 -3.95 0.05
N LEU A 389 19.12 -3.50 1.30
CA LEU A 389 19.11 -2.07 1.60
C LEU A 389 20.31 -1.37 0.91
N GLY A 390 20.09 -0.16 0.43
CA GLY A 390 21.06 0.62 -0.36
C GLY A 390 21.04 0.32 -1.87
N THR A 391 20.28 -0.67 -2.35
CA THR A 391 20.11 -0.93 -3.79
C THR A 391 19.33 0.20 -4.47
N LEU A 392 18.35 0.78 -3.76
CA LEU A 392 17.51 1.87 -4.23
C LEU A 392 17.80 3.14 -3.40
N ASP A 393 19.05 3.58 -3.42
CA ASP A 393 19.52 4.71 -2.62
C ASP A 393 19.26 6.05 -3.33
N THR A 394 18.30 6.82 -2.82
CA THR A 394 17.92 8.14 -3.35
C THR A 394 18.97 9.23 -3.15
N THR A 395 20.01 8.97 -2.35
CA THR A 395 21.21 9.82 -2.27
C THR A 395 22.15 9.62 -3.46
N ARG A 396 21.96 8.54 -4.21
CA ARG A 396 22.70 8.15 -5.41
C ARG A 396 21.73 7.98 -6.59
N PRO A 397 21.34 9.09 -7.28
CA PRO A 397 20.36 9.06 -8.36
C PRO A 397 20.61 8.00 -9.44
N GLU A 398 21.88 7.69 -9.73
CA GLU A 398 22.30 6.63 -10.65
C GLU A 398 21.69 5.26 -10.31
N THR A 399 21.58 4.92 -9.02
CA THR A 399 21.00 3.65 -8.59
C THR A 399 19.50 3.58 -8.87
N ILE A 400 18.81 4.71 -8.77
CA ILE A 400 17.38 4.78 -9.05
C ILE A 400 17.13 4.66 -10.55
N TYR A 401 18.00 5.22 -11.39
CA TYR A 401 17.92 5.01 -12.84
C TYR A 401 18.19 3.56 -13.24
N GLU A 402 19.14 2.90 -12.57
CA GLU A 402 19.50 1.50 -12.84
C GLU A 402 18.43 0.50 -12.37
N HIS A 403 17.81 0.75 -11.21
CA HIS A 403 16.97 -0.25 -10.53
C HIS A 403 15.52 0.15 -10.29
N GLY A 404 15.19 1.44 -10.25
CA GLY A 404 13.91 1.94 -9.75
C GLY A 404 12.69 1.43 -10.53
N THR A 405 12.77 1.43 -11.86
CA THR A 405 11.67 0.95 -12.73
C THR A 405 11.36 -0.52 -12.49
N THR A 406 12.39 -1.34 -12.22
CA THR A 406 12.31 -2.79 -12.07
C THR A 406 11.37 -3.24 -10.94
N PHE A 407 11.22 -2.43 -9.90
CA PHE A 407 10.37 -2.77 -8.75
C PHE A 407 8.94 -2.25 -8.85
N SER A 408 8.65 -1.37 -9.80
CA SER A 408 7.33 -0.73 -9.94
C SER A 408 6.65 -0.98 -11.29
N LEU A 409 7.33 -1.60 -12.27
CA LEU A 409 6.73 -1.80 -13.60
C LEU A 409 5.45 -2.65 -13.56
N CYS A 410 5.42 -3.69 -12.71
CA CYS A 410 4.27 -4.58 -12.61
C CYS A 410 3.09 -3.93 -11.89
N THR A 411 3.29 -2.82 -11.19
CA THR A 411 2.27 -2.21 -10.33
C THR A 411 1.79 -0.86 -10.82
N SER A 412 2.70 -0.04 -11.35
CA SER A 412 2.46 1.37 -11.73
C SER A 412 1.43 1.53 -12.84
N VAL A 413 1.37 0.60 -13.79
CA VAL A 413 0.34 0.61 -14.85
C VAL A 413 -1.08 0.61 -14.27
N PHE A 414 -1.32 -0.05 -13.13
CA PHE A 414 -2.63 -0.09 -12.47
C PHE A 414 -2.91 1.17 -11.63
N ASN A 415 -1.89 1.96 -11.29
CA ASN A 415 -2.07 3.32 -10.76
C ASN A 415 -2.46 4.30 -11.86
N VAL A 416 -1.76 4.23 -12.99
CA VAL A 416 -1.99 5.07 -14.18
C VAL A 416 -3.39 4.85 -14.76
N THR A 417 -3.83 3.60 -14.85
CA THR A 417 -5.18 3.26 -15.32
C THR A 417 -6.26 3.41 -14.25
N GLY A 418 -5.89 3.33 -12.96
CA GLY A 418 -6.82 3.42 -11.83
C GLY A 418 -7.50 2.10 -11.46
N LEU A 419 -7.19 1.01 -12.17
CA LEU A 419 -7.75 -0.33 -11.96
C LEU A 419 -7.40 -0.89 -10.57
N PRO A 420 -8.33 -1.53 -9.84
CA PRO A 420 -8.04 -2.16 -8.56
C PRO A 420 -7.13 -3.39 -8.73
N ALA A 421 -6.20 -3.56 -7.79
CA ALA A 421 -5.21 -4.64 -7.82
C ALA A 421 -4.84 -5.10 -6.40
N MET A 422 -4.67 -6.41 -6.20
CA MET A 422 -4.22 -6.98 -4.93
C MET A 422 -2.92 -7.77 -5.09
N SER A 423 -2.02 -7.66 -4.12
CA SER A 423 -0.87 -8.56 -3.94
C SER A 423 -1.22 -9.60 -2.90
N VAL A 424 -1.00 -10.87 -3.23
CA VAL A 424 -1.25 -12.03 -2.38
C VAL A 424 0.07 -12.80 -2.18
N PRO A 425 0.44 -13.18 -0.94
CA PRO A 425 1.63 -14.00 -0.70
C PRO A 425 1.53 -15.37 -1.37
N PHE A 426 2.52 -15.75 -2.18
CA PHE A 426 2.54 -17.03 -2.90
C PHE A 426 3.91 -17.71 -2.80
N GLY A 427 4.50 -17.69 -1.60
CA GLY A 427 5.74 -18.40 -1.26
C GLY A 427 6.91 -17.47 -0.98
N THR A 428 8.12 -18.04 -1.05
CA THR A 428 9.38 -17.34 -0.81
C THR A 428 10.36 -17.58 -1.97
N ASP A 429 11.36 -16.71 -2.09
CA ASP A 429 12.48 -16.84 -3.01
C ASP A 429 13.58 -17.78 -2.47
N GLY A 430 14.66 -17.94 -3.24
CA GLY A 430 15.81 -18.76 -2.84
C GLY A 430 16.56 -18.26 -1.58
N ALA A 431 16.34 -17.01 -1.16
CA ALA A 431 16.90 -16.43 0.07
C ALA A 431 15.92 -16.54 1.26
N GLY A 432 14.73 -17.12 1.07
CA GLY A 432 13.70 -17.26 2.08
C GLY A 432 12.86 -16.01 2.32
N LEU A 433 12.93 -15.02 1.42
CA LEU A 433 12.12 -13.80 1.51
C LEU A 433 10.79 -13.95 0.76
N PRO A 434 9.71 -13.29 1.21
CA PRO A 434 8.39 -13.44 0.60
C PRO A 434 8.31 -12.96 -0.85
N VAL A 435 7.49 -13.65 -1.64
CA VAL A 435 7.18 -13.29 -3.03
C VAL A 435 5.66 -13.29 -3.23
N GLY A 436 5.14 -12.19 -3.75
CA GLY A 436 3.72 -11.99 -4.03
C GLY A 436 3.36 -12.20 -5.49
N ALA A 437 2.12 -12.67 -5.71
CA ALA A 437 1.45 -12.64 -7.01
C ALA A 437 0.31 -11.61 -6.98
N GLN A 438 0.15 -10.89 -8.08
CA GLN A 438 -0.81 -9.80 -8.19
C GLN A 438 -2.00 -10.20 -9.04
N PHE A 439 -3.20 -9.86 -8.58
CA PHE A 439 -4.45 -10.00 -9.31
C PHE A 439 -5.07 -8.63 -9.56
N VAL A 440 -5.59 -8.42 -10.77
CA VAL A 440 -6.17 -7.15 -11.23
C VAL A 440 -7.51 -7.40 -11.91
N THR A 441 -8.44 -6.47 -11.77
CA THR A 441 -9.74 -6.50 -12.48
C THR A 441 -10.15 -5.10 -12.92
N ASP A 442 -11.30 -4.99 -13.58
CA ASP A 442 -11.82 -3.72 -14.06
C ASP A 442 -12.20 -2.77 -12.91
N LEU A 443 -12.33 -1.48 -13.23
CA LEU A 443 -12.67 -0.43 -12.29
C LEU A 443 -13.95 -0.78 -11.49
N GLY A 444 -13.86 -0.73 -10.16
CA GLY A 444 -14.97 -1.09 -9.27
C GLY A 444 -15.08 -2.58 -8.93
N GLY A 445 -14.20 -3.43 -9.47
CA GLY A 445 -14.24 -4.88 -9.26
C GLY A 445 -13.60 -5.38 -7.95
N GLU A 446 -13.36 -4.55 -6.94
CA GLU A 446 -12.75 -4.99 -5.66
C GLU A 446 -13.53 -6.14 -5.01
N GLY A 447 -14.86 -6.16 -5.16
CA GLY A 447 -15.67 -7.27 -4.66
C GLY A 447 -15.34 -8.62 -5.31
N LEU A 448 -14.97 -8.64 -6.60
CA LEU A 448 -14.53 -9.85 -7.29
C LEU A 448 -13.14 -10.28 -6.80
N LEU A 449 -12.21 -9.33 -6.67
CA LEU A 449 -10.88 -9.57 -6.12
C LEU A 449 -10.97 -10.18 -4.72
N LEU A 450 -11.80 -9.62 -3.84
CA LEU A 450 -11.95 -10.08 -2.46
C LEU A 450 -12.61 -11.46 -2.35
N ARG A 451 -13.55 -11.81 -3.25
CA ARG A 451 -14.10 -13.18 -3.34
C ARG A 451 -13.01 -14.19 -3.68
N LEU A 452 -12.20 -13.90 -4.70
CA LEU A 452 -11.08 -14.76 -5.06
C LEU A 452 -10.06 -14.82 -3.91
N ALA A 453 -9.70 -13.68 -3.32
CA ALA A 453 -8.73 -13.62 -2.23
C ALA A 453 -9.14 -14.49 -1.03
N GLY A 454 -10.42 -14.45 -0.63
CA GLY A 454 -10.93 -15.32 0.44
C GLY A 454 -10.81 -16.80 0.10
N GLN A 455 -11.02 -17.17 -1.16
CA GLN A 455 -10.83 -18.55 -1.64
C GLN A 455 -9.34 -18.96 -1.68
N LEU A 456 -8.46 -18.06 -2.12
CA LEU A 456 -7.01 -18.29 -2.17
C LEU A 456 -6.40 -18.41 -0.76
N GLU A 457 -6.79 -17.55 0.18
CA GLU A 457 -6.33 -17.59 1.58
C GLU A 457 -6.68 -18.93 2.25
N GLN A 458 -7.83 -19.53 1.92
CA GLN A 458 -8.23 -20.84 2.42
C GLN A 458 -7.46 -21.99 1.75
N ALA A 459 -7.23 -21.89 0.44
CA ALA A 459 -6.61 -22.95 -0.35
C ALA A 459 -5.07 -23.00 -0.19
N ALA A 460 -4.44 -21.84 -0.01
CA ALA A 460 -3.01 -21.66 0.08
C ALA A 460 -2.69 -20.60 1.16
N PRO A 461 -2.88 -20.92 2.46
CA PRO A 461 -2.63 -19.97 3.53
C PRO A 461 -1.14 -19.61 3.63
N TRP A 462 -0.87 -18.39 4.07
CA TRP A 462 0.48 -17.88 4.31
C TRP A 462 0.74 -17.59 5.80
N PRO A 463 2.01 -17.50 6.24
CA PRO A 463 2.35 -17.04 7.57
C PRO A 463 1.78 -15.64 7.82
N LEU A 464 1.07 -15.46 8.94
CA LEU A 464 0.49 -14.17 9.28
C LEU A 464 1.56 -13.17 9.76
N GLN A 465 2.68 -13.65 10.31
CA GLN A 465 3.81 -12.80 10.71
C GLN A 465 5.12 -13.40 10.21
N ALA A 466 6.15 -12.55 10.12
CA ALA A 466 7.50 -12.97 9.78
C ALA A 466 8.07 -13.94 10.84
N PRO A 467 9.04 -14.80 10.48
CA PRO A 467 9.72 -15.68 11.43
C PRO A 467 10.39 -14.89 12.57
N GLY A 468 10.36 -15.44 13.79
CA GLY A 468 11.03 -14.84 14.96
C GLY A 468 10.18 -13.83 15.75
N TYR A 469 8.96 -13.54 15.31
CA TYR A 469 8.00 -12.68 16.04
C TYR A 469 6.92 -13.50 16.74
N ALA A 470 6.38 -12.95 17.82
CA ALA A 470 5.43 -13.64 18.68
C ALA A 470 4.05 -13.78 18.00
N GLN A 471 3.70 -15.02 17.67
CA GLN A 471 2.38 -15.45 17.20
C GLN A 471 1.41 -15.51 18.40
N GLY A 472 1.18 -14.36 19.06
CA GLY A 472 0.35 -14.25 20.25
C GLY A 472 -0.74 -13.25 20.03
#